data_AF-A0A2E4LMJ6-F1
#
_entry.id   AF-A0A2E4LMJ6-F1
#
_cell.length_a   1.000
_cell.length_b   1.000
_cell.length_c   1.000
_cell.angle_alpha   90.00
_cell.angle_beta   90.00
_cell.angle_gamma   90.00
#
_symmetry.space_group_name_H-M   'P 1'
#
loop_
_entity.id
_entity.type
_entity.pdbx_description
1 polymer ?
#
loop_
_entity_poly.entity_id
_entity_poly.type
_entity_poly.pdbx_seq_one_letter_code
_entity_poly.pdbx_strand_id
1 'polypeptide(L)'
;MEIKSEGGAVQRGMATVAIMIGVVFPPRMGLRFPMARLGLGLGLGLALLLAPLAAEAINRKEVLEQMKKSRPKDLQVLMEEPDAGGPRIIGIYGIQPGGVDGTLRSYSLWEESPSDLNVYVESVDCGVDHPLRVKRTLSAVFVRHLNPGGPILEGNREDHLVWWAACVPEVAGTDPSTLREKALELGFSTLLTERQEQLPALAP
;
A
#
# COMPACT_ATOMS: atom_id res chain seq x y z
N MET A 1 -11.23 31.17 38.39
CA MET A 1 -11.56 31.59 37.01
C MET A 1 -11.06 30.48 36.11
N GLU A 2 -11.96 29.54 35.79
CA GLU A 2 -11.74 28.48 34.82
C GLU A 2 -11.57 29.09 33.44
N ILE A 3 -10.61 28.59 32.67
CA ILE A 3 -10.54 28.83 31.23
C ILE A 3 -10.46 27.47 30.56
N LYS A 4 -11.47 27.27 29.71
CA LYS A 4 -11.99 26.04 29.14
C LYS A 4 -11.11 25.60 27.96
N SER A 5 -10.79 24.31 27.95
CA SER A 5 -10.18 23.58 26.83
C SER A 5 -11.20 23.36 25.72
N GLU A 6 -10.88 23.74 24.49
CA GLU A 6 -11.61 23.33 23.28
C GLU A 6 -10.66 22.58 22.35
N GLY A 7 -10.82 21.25 22.34
CA GLY A 7 -10.21 20.35 21.38
C GLY A 7 -10.97 20.38 20.07
N GLY A 8 -10.26 20.65 18.98
CA GLY A 8 -10.74 20.50 17.61
C GLY A 8 -10.05 19.31 16.95
N ALA A 9 -10.70 18.15 16.96
CA ALA A 9 -10.29 16.98 16.19
C ALA A 9 -10.59 17.22 14.70
N VAL A 10 -9.54 17.40 13.89
CA VAL A 10 -9.66 17.42 12.43
C VAL A 10 -9.60 15.98 11.93
N GLN A 11 -10.78 15.41 11.74
CA GLN A 11 -10.97 14.08 11.16
C GLN A 11 -10.78 14.18 9.63
N ARG A 12 -9.55 13.89 9.16
CA ARG A 12 -9.27 13.75 7.72
C ARG A 12 -9.74 12.38 7.26
N GLY A 13 -10.80 12.38 6.45
CA GLY A 13 -11.45 11.20 5.91
C GLY A 13 -10.51 10.33 5.09
N MET A 14 -10.44 9.05 5.45
CA MET A 14 -9.91 7.98 4.63
C MET A 14 -10.94 7.66 3.54
N ALA A 15 -10.61 7.95 2.28
CA ALA A 15 -11.37 7.44 1.14
C ALA A 15 -10.92 6.00 0.87
N THR A 16 -11.49 5.04 1.61
CA THR A 16 -11.36 3.61 1.32
C THR A 16 -12.32 3.26 0.20
N VAL A 17 -11.83 3.11 -1.03
CA VAL A 17 -12.60 2.47 -2.10
C VAL A 17 -12.50 0.97 -1.90
N ALA A 18 -13.40 0.42 -1.07
CA ALA A 18 -13.60 -1.01 -0.94
C ALA A 18 -14.59 -1.48 -2.02
N ILE A 19 -14.11 -2.19 -3.03
CA ILE A 19 -14.96 -2.93 -3.97
C ILE A 19 -15.45 -4.19 -3.24
N MET A 20 -16.61 -4.10 -2.59
CA MET A 20 -17.28 -5.22 -1.91
C MET A 20 -17.94 -6.12 -2.95
N ILE A 21 -17.33 -7.27 -3.25
CA ILE A 21 -17.94 -8.35 -4.02
C ILE A 21 -18.93 -9.07 -3.10
N GLY A 22 -20.21 -8.74 -3.22
CA GLY A 22 -21.28 -9.41 -2.50
C GLY A 22 -21.54 -10.82 -3.04
N VAL A 23 -21.05 -11.85 -2.35
CA VAL A 23 -21.47 -13.24 -2.56
C VAL A 23 -22.76 -13.46 -1.76
N VAL A 24 -23.89 -13.41 -2.45
CA VAL A 24 -25.21 -13.70 -1.86
C VAL A 24 -25.35 -15.21 -1.66
N PHE A 25 -25.27 -15.66 -0.41
CA PHE A 25 -25.70 -17.01 -0.01
C PHE A 25 -27.24 -17.06 0.04
N PRO A 26 -27.92 -17.98 -0.65
CA PRO A 26 -29.36 -18.14 -0.52
C PRO A 26 -29.70 -18.86 0.80
N PRO A 27 -30.74 -18.44 1.54
CA PRO A 27 -31.20 -19.17 2.71
C PRO A 27 -31.96 -20.43 2.27
N ARG A 28 -31.69 -21.55 2.97
CA ARG A 28 -32.48 -22.78 2.91
C ARG A 28 -33.93 -22.49 3.31
N MET A 29 -34.87 -22.70 2.38
CA MET A 29 -36.31 -22.62 2.63
C MET A 29 -36.89 -24.04 2.73
N GLY A 30 -37.55 -24.30 3.86
CA GLY A 30 -38.04 -25.62 4.25
C GLY A 30 -39.23 -26.13 3.44
N LEU A 31 -39.35 -27.46 3.40
CA LEU A 31 -40.49 -28.19 2.86
C LEU A 31 -41.81 -27.77 3.51
N ARG A 32 -42.86 -27.61 2.68
CA ARG A 32 -44.24 -28.03 2.98
C ARG A 32 -45.07 -28.09 1.68
N PHE A 33 -45.49 -29.30 1.33
CA PHE A 33 -46.58 -29.61 0.38
C PHE A 33 -47.93 -29.27 1.03
N PRO A 34 -48.98 -28.88 0.26
CA PRO A 34 -49.85 -29.87 -0.38
C PRO A 34 -50.38 -29.52 -1.79
N MET A 35 -50.81 -30.60 -2.46
CA MET A 35 -51.60 -30.65 -3.70
C MET A 35 -52.81 -29.70 -3.73
N ALA A 36 -53.14 -29.17 -4.92
CA ALA A 36 -54.39 -29.51 -5.62
C ALA A 36 -54.53 -28.84 -7.01
N ARG A 37 -54.83 -29.68 -8.00
CA ARG A 37 -55.73 -29.49 -9.16
C ARG A 37 -55.32 -28.57 -10.34
N LEU A 38 -54.89 -29.26 -11.41
CA LEU A 38 -55.39 -29.21 -12.80
C LEU A 38 -56.19 -27.96 -13.24
N GLY A 39 -55.57 -27.20 -14.14
CA GLY A 39 -56.24 -26.31 -15.09
C GLY A 39 -55.43 -26.23 -16.37
N LEU A 40 -55.92 -26.87 -17.44
CA LEU A 40 -55.42 -26.72 -18.81
C LEU A 40 -55.58 -25.26 -19.27
N GLY A 41 -54.51 -24.67 -19.80
CA GLY A 41 -54.55 -23.40 -20.50
C GLY A 41 -53.33 -23.27 -21.42
N LEU A 42 -53.56 -23.47 -22.72
CA LEU A 42 -52.63 -23.10 -23.79
C LEU A 42 -52.33 -21.59 -23.76
N GLY A 43 -51.08 -21.20 -24.01
CA GLY A 43 -50.78 -19.81 -24.36
C GLY A 43 -49.31 -19.43 -24.26
N LEU A 44 -48.59 -19.62 -25.37
CA LEU A 44 -47.23 -19.17 -25.67
C LEU A 44 -46.82 -17.82 -25.06
N GLY A 45 -45.54 -17.74 -24.64
CA GLY A 45 -44.71 -16.60 -25.01
C GLY A 45 -44.26 -15.66 -23.91
N LEU A 46 -43.50 -16.14 -22.93
CA LEU A 46 -42.61 -15.28 -22.15
C LEU A 46 -41.16 -15.77 -22.30
N ALA A 47 -40.57 -15.49 -23.46
CA ALA A 47 -39.13 -15.60 -23.64
C ALA A 47 -38.48 -14.48 -22.82
N LEU A 48 -38.13 -14.78 -21.56
CA LEU A 48 -37.15 -13.98 -20.84
C LEU A 48 -35.86 -14.02 -21.67
N LEU A 49 -35.60 -12.93 -22.38
CA LEU A 49 -34.28 -12.59 -22.90
C LEU A 49 -33.36 -12.43 -21.69
N LEU A 50 -32.76 -13.53 -21.26
CA LEU A 50 -31.47 -13.53 -20.56
C LEU A 50 -30.46 -12.96 -21.55
N ALA A 51 -30.43 -11.64 -21.69
CA ALA A 51 -29.29 -10.98 -22.29
C ALA A 51 -28.08 -11.38 -21.44
N PRO A 52 -27.07 -12.06 -22.00
CA PRO A 52 -25.83 -12.22 -21.27
C PRO A 52 -25.31 -10.79 -21.06
N LEU A 53 -25.18 -10.37 -19.80
CA LEU A 53 -24.27 -9.26 -19.51
C LEU A 53 -22.92 -9.75 -20.02
N ALA A 54 -22.54 -9.31 -21.21
CA ALA A 54 -21.20 -9.42 -21.70
C ALA A 54 -20.36 -8.64 -20.69
N ALA A 55 -19.76 -9.38 -19.74
CA ALA A 55 -18.67 -8.84 -18.95
C ALA A 55 -17.62 -8.39 -19.97
N GLU A 56 -17.44 -7.08 -20.11
CA GLU A 56 -16.37 -6.52 -20.92
C GLU A 56 -15.08 -7.16 -20.42
N ALA A 57 -14.43 -7.92 -21.30
CA ALA A 57 -13.15 -8.53 -20.98
C ALA A 57 -12.16 -7.39 -20.77
N ILE A 58 -11.80 -7.14 -19.52
CA ILE A 58 -10.82 -6.11 -19.14
C ILE A 58 -9.55 -6.35 -19.96
N ASN A 59 -9.21 -5.39 -20.83
CA ASN A 59 -8.02 -5.49 -21.65
C ASN A 59 -6.79 -5.25 -20.76
N ARG A 60 -6.07 -6.32 -20.42
CA ARG A 60 -4.88 -6.26 -19.56
C ARG A 60 -3.87 -5.20 -20.00
N LYS A 61 -3.68 -5.02 -21.31
CA LYS A 61 -2.74 -4.03 -21.83
C LYS A 61 -3.19 -2.60 -21.53
N GLU A 62 -4.49 -2.35 -21.64
CA GLU A 62 -5.07 -1.03 -21.34
C GLU A 62 -4.96 -0.69 -19.86
N VAL A 63 -5.23 -1.64 -18.97
CA VAL A 63 -5.05 -1.46 -17.52
C VAL A 63 -3.60 -1.13 -17.17
N LEU A 64 -2.63 -1.87 -17.73
CA LEU A 64 -1.21 -1.60 -17.50
C LEU A 64 -0.79 -0.21 -17.98
N GLU A 65 -1.26 0.22 -19.15
CA GLU A 65 -0.98 1.57 -19.65
C GLU A 65 -1.67 2.65 -18.81
N GLN A 66 -2.85 2.37 -18.26
CA GLN A 66 -3.52 3.27 -17.31
C GLN A 66 -2.74 3.38 -16.00
N MET A 67 -2.23 2.27 -15.45
CA MET A 67 -1.39 2.27 -14.25
C MET A 67 -0.13 3.13 -14.47
N LYS A 68 0.58 2.93 -15.58
CA LYS A 68 1.74 3.75 -15.96
C LYS A 68 1.41 5.24 -16.05
N LYS A 69 0.27 5.58 -16.67
CA LYS A 69 -0.19 6.99 -16.79
C LYS A 69 -0.61 7.59 -15.46
N SER A 70 -1.00 6.77 -14.49
CA SER A 70 -1.42 7.22 -13.15
C SER A 70 -0.26 7.47 -12.19
N ARG A 71 0.98 7.16 -12.58
CA ARG A 71 2.18 7.44 -11.77
C ARG A 71 2.25 8.93 -11.42
N PRO A 72 2.49 9.28 -10.14
CA PRO A 72 2.74 10.65 -9.72
C PRO A 72 3.90 11.28 -10.48
N LYS A 73 3.82 12.58 -10.77
CA LYS A 73 4.87 13.29 -11.53
C LYS A 73 6.19 13.39 -10.76
N ASP A 74 6.10 13.38 -9.43
CA ASP A 74 7.21 13.42 -8.48
C ASP A 74 7.62 12.02 -8.00
N LEU A 75 7.16 10.95 -8.68
CA LEU A 75 7.55 9.58 -8.34
C LEU A 75 9.04 9.36 -8.56
N GLN A 76 9.74 9.08 -7.47
CA GLN A 76 11.13 8.64 -7.48
C GLN A 76 11.15 7.11 -7.55
N VAL A 77 11.54 6.56 -8.69
CA VAL A 77 11.71 5.11 -8.85
C VAL A 77 12.97 4.67 -8.12
N LEU A 78 12.81 3.71 -7.21
CA LEU A 78 13.88 3.19 -6.37
C LEU A 78 14.41 1.85 -6.88
N MET A 79 13.55 1.06 -7.50
CA MET A 79 13.87 -0.26 -7.98
C MET A 79 12.94 -0.67 -9.11
N GLU A 80 13.52 -1.35 -10.10
CA GLU A 80 12.79 -2.00 -11.19
C GLU A 80 13.33 -3.42 -11.31
N GLU A 81 12.48 -4.41 -11.08
CA GLU A 81 12.83 -5.84 -11.10
C GLU A 81 12.03 -6.56 -12.17
N PRO A 82 12.62 -7.55 -12.88
CA PRO A 82 11.86 -8.43 -13.76
C PRO A 82 10.82 -9.23 -12.98
N ASP A 83 9.57 -9.28 -13.46
CA ASP A 83 8.49 -10.09 -12.90
C ASP A 83 7.69 -10.79 -14.03
N ALA A 84 6.82 -11.72 -13.66
CA ALA A 84 5.99 -12.48 -14.58
C ALA A 84 4.98 -11.57 -15.31
N GLY A 85 5.29 -11.22 -16.55
CA GLY A 85 4.44 -10.41 -17.41
C GLY A 85 4.79 -8.92 -17.47
N GLY A 86 5.94 -8.52 -16.92
CA GLY A 86 6.46 -7.15 -16.98
C GLY A 86 7.32 -6.82 -15.76
N PRO A 87 7.87 -5.61 -15.66
CA PRO A 87 8.64 -5.22 -14.49
C PRO A 87 7.74 -4.96 -13.28
N ARG A 88 8.26 -5.27 -12.08
CA ARG A 88 7.80 -4.72 -10.80
C ARG A 88 8.61 -3.47 -10.48
N ILE A 89 7.93 -2.39 -10.12
CA ILE A 89 8.52 -1.08 -9.81
C ILE A 89 8.16 -0.72 -8.38
N ILE A 90 9.18 -0.32 -7.62
CA ILE A 90 9.00 0.34 -6.33
C ILE A 90 9.46 1.78 -6.46
N GLY A 91 8.64 2.72 -5.99
CA GLY A 91 9.01 4.12 -5.90
C GLY A 91 8.40 4.81 -4.67
N ILE A 92 8.85 6.03 -4.39
CA ILE A 92 8.24 6.89 -3.36
C ILE A 92 7.89 8.26 -3.92
N TYR A 93 6.88 8.90 -3.35
CA TYR A 93 6.45 10.25 -3.71
C TYR A 93 5.76 10.94 -2.54
N GLY A 94 5.49 12.25 -2.68
CA GLY A 94 4.73 13.00 -1.68
C GLY A 94 5.39 13.01 -0.29
N ILE A 95 6.72 13.09 -0.22
CA ILE A 95 7.46 13.13 1.04
C ILE A 95 7.10 14.41 1.81
N GLN A 96 6.66 14.27 3.05
CA GLN A 96 6.23 15.36 3.93
C GLN A 96 6.99 15.30 5.26
N PRO A 97 7.47 16.45 5.79
CA PRO A 97 8.05 16.51 7.12
C PRO A 97 6.99 16.30 8.21
N GLY A 98 7.40 15.68 9.30
CA GLY A 98 6.59 15.47 10.50
C GLY A 98 7.44 15.44 11.77
N GLY A 99 6.79 15.19 12.90
CA GLY A 99 7.43 15.15 14.22
C GLY A 99 7.75 16.53 14.80
N VAL A 100 8.02 16.58 16.10
CA VAL A 100 8.39 17.83 16.80
C VAL A 100 9.86 18.19 16.49
N ASP A 101 10.65 17.16 16.23
CA ASP A 101 12.09 17.09 16.09
C ASP A 101 12.53 17.34 14.64
N GLY A 102 11.59 17.28 13.69
CA GLY A 102 11.81 17.47 12.25
C GLY A 102 12.47 16.28 11.53
N THR A 103 12.80 15.20 12.23
CA THR A 103 13.47 14.02 11.66
C THR A 103 12.49 13.03 11.02
N LEU A 104 11.20 13.08 11.39
CA LEU A 104 10.19 12.18 10.83
C LEU A 104 9.79 12.64 9.43
N ARG A 105 9.66 11.68 8.51
CA ARG A 105 9.09 11.88 7.18
C ARG A 105 7.96 10.89 6.95
N SER A 106 6.83 11.37 6.45
CA SER A 106 5.77 10.51 5.88
C SER A 106 5.83 10.57 4.36
N TYR A 107 5.55 9.47 3.69
CA TYR A 107 5.57 9.39 2.22
C TYR A 107 4.56 8.36 1.74
N SER A 108 4.30 8.38 0.43
CA SER A 108 3.55 7.32 -0.25
C SER A 108 4.51 6.40 -0.98
N LEU A 109 4.46 5.10 -0.67
CA LEU A 109 5.17 4.03 -1.38
C LEU A 109 4.29 3.57 -2.55
N TRP A 110 4.83 3.65 -3.75
CA TRP A 110 4.24 3.14 -4.98
C TRP A 110 4.82 1.75 -5.28
N GLU A 111 3.98 0.73 -5.29
CA GLU A 111 4.36 -0.63 -5.68
C GLU A 111 3.49 -1.07 -6.86
N GLU A 112 4.11 -1.09 -8.04
CA GLU A 112 3.46 -1.44 -9.30
C GLU A 112 4.01 -2.76 -9.82
N SER A 113 3.13 -3.72 -10.12
CA SER A 113 3.47 -4.99 -10.75
C SER A 113 2.62 -5.20 -12.02
N PRO A 114 2.93 -6.22 -12.84
CA PRO A 114 2.12 -6.55 -14.02
C PRO A 114 0.69 -7.03 -13.72
N SER A 115 0.34 -7.23 -12.45
CA SER A 115 -0.98 -7.69 -12.01
C SER A 115 -1.65 -6.75 -11.02
N ASP A 116 -0.94 -5.82 -10.40
CA ASP A 116 -1.48 -5.02 -9.30
C ASP A 116 -0.79 -3.67 -9.13
N LEU A 117 -1.49 -2.72 -8.51
CA LEU A 117 -0.95 -1.43 -8.07
C LEU A 117 -1.36 -1.20 -6.62
N ASN A 118 -0.37 -1.17 -5.74
CA ASN A 118 -0.56 -0.86 -4.33
C ASN A 118 0.12 0.46 -3.97
N VAL A 119 -0.58 1.26 -3.17
CA VAL A 119 -0.05 2.52 -2.64
C VAL A 119 -0.18 2.49 -1.12
N TYR A 120 0.95 2.58 -0.44
CA TYR A 120 1.01 2.56 1.03
C TYR A 120 1.47 3.90 1.57
N VAL A 121 0.86 4.36 2.66
CA VAL A 121 1.37 5.52 3.41
C VAL A 121 2.22 5.00 4.55
N GLU A 122 3.48 5.40 4.56
CA GLU A 122 4.48 4.94 5.51
C GLU A 122 5.25 6.12 6.10
N SER A 123 6.12 5.84 7.07
CA SER A 123 6.99 6.85 7.67
C SER A 123 8.38 6.33 7.97
N VAL A 124 9.36 7.21 7.95
CA VAL A 124 10.73 6.97 8.41
C VAL A 124 11.14 7.99 9.45
N ASP A 125 12.11 7.63 10.29
CA ASP A 125 12.89 8.56 11.10
C ASP A 125 14.28 8.72 10.50
N CYS A 126 14.66 9.96 10.20
CA CYS A 126 15.95 10.33 9.63
C CYS A 126 17.03 10.60 10.68
N GLY A 127 16.74 10.40 11.98
CA GLY A 127 17.70 10.58 13.06
C GLY A 127 18.93 9.68 12.95
N VAL A 128 20.08 10.20 13.38
CA VAL A 128 21.38 9.49 13.27
C VAL A 128 21.53 8.32 14.25
N ASP A 129 20.90 8.43 15.42
CA ASP A 129 21.03 7.43 16.49
C ASP A 129 20.05 6.26 16.32
N HIS A 130 18.85 6.55 15.81
CA HIS A 130 17.74 5.61 15.71
C HIS A 130 17.00 5.67 14.36
N PRO A 131 17.70 5.55 13.22
CA PRO A 131 17.05 5.54 11.91
C PRO A 131 16.13 4.33 11.79
N LEU A 132 14.91 4.57 11.36
CA LEU A 132 13.90 3.51 11.23
C LEU A 132 12.93 3.75 10.08
N ARG A 133 12.27 2.67 9.64
CA ARG A 133 11.12 2.68 8.74
C ARG A 133 9.94 2.00 9.42
N VAL A 134 8.76 2.58 9.29
CA VAL A 134 7.50 2.07 9.83
C VAL A 134 6.55 1.74 8.69
N LYS A 135 6.18 0.46 8.60
CA LYS A 135 5.14 -0.04 7.68
C LYS A 135 3.90 -0.39 8.48
N ARG A 136 2.72 0.07 8.05
CA ARG A 136 1.45 -0.26 8.70
C ARG A 136 0.59 -1.10 7.77
N THR A 137 0.09 -2.21 8.29
CA THR A 137 -0.93 -3.03 7.64
C THR A 137 -2.21 -3.00 8.48
N LEU A 138 -3.26 -3.68 8.01
CA LEU A 138 -4.51 -3.82 8.75
C LEU A 138 -4.35 -4.60 10.07
N SER A 139 -3.33 -5.44 10.19
CA SER A 139 -3.15 -6.35 11.32
C SER A 139 -1.92 -6.05 12.17
N ALA A 140 -0.94 -5.33 11.63
CA ALA A 140 0.33 -5.11 12.30
C ALA A 140 0.99 -3.77 11.93
N VAL A 141 1.87 -3.32 12.81
CA VAL A 141 2.84 -2.27 12.54
C VAL A 141 4.23 -2.91 12.57
N PHE A 142 4.96 -2.83 11.48
CA PHE A 142 6.33 -3.28 11.39
C PHE A 142 7.28 -2.09 11.56
N VAL A 143 8.17 -2.17 12.55
CA VAL A 143 9.21 -1.18 12.79
C VAL A 143 10.55 -1.81 12.42
N ARG A 144 11.20 -1.27 11.41
CA ARG A 144 12.51 -1.71 10.93
C ARG A 144 13.54 -0.70 11.40
N HIS A 145 14.41 -1.11 12.31
CA HIS A 145 15.60 -0.34 12.67
C HIS A 145 16.66 -0.55 11.61
N LEU A 146 17.19 0.55 11.07
CA LEU A 146 18.11 0.54 9.95
C LEU A 146 19.52 0.92 10.40
N ASN A 147 20.50 0.60 9.57
CA ASN A 147 21.88 1.01 9.75
C ASN A 147 22.38 1.68 8.47
N PRO A 148 22.05 2.96 8.19
CA PRO A 148 22.49 3.65 6.98
C PRO A 148 24.02 3.53 6.80
N GLY A 149 24.45 3.07 5.62
CA GLY A 149 25.85 2.77 5.30
C GLY A 149 26.40 1.45 5.88
N GLY A 150 25.54 0.66 6.52
CA GLY A 150 25.80 -0.70 6.96
C GLY A 150 25.68 -1.75 5.83
N PRO A 151 25.80 -3.04 6.17
CA PRO A 151 25.69 -4.12 5.20
C PRO A 151 24.30 -4.20 4.56
N ILE A 152 24.26 -4.35 3.24
CA ILE A 152 23.03 -4.51 2.47
C ILE A 152 22.85 -5.97 2.06
N LEU A 153 21.70 -6.53 2.42
CA LEU A 153 21.23 -7.87 2.09
C LEU A 153 19.93 -7.75 1.30
N GLU A 154 19.53 -8.80 0.59
CA GLU A 154 18.25 -8.81 -0.15
C GLU A 154 17.07 -8.43 0.76
N GLY A 155 17.02 -8.96 1.98
CA GLY A 155 15.93 -8.73 2.93
C GLY A 155 15.86 -7.35 3.58
N ASN A 156 16.87 -6.48 3.43
CA ASN A 156 16.84 -5.09 3.94
C ASN A 156 16.97 -4.04 2.83
N ARG A 157 17.32 -4.44 1.60
CA ARG A 157 17.61 -3.53 0.48
C ARG A 157 16.49 -2.54 0.21
N GLU A 158 15.23 -2.99 0.18
CA GLU A 158 14.08 -2.10 -0.04
C GLU A 158 13.95 -1.05 1.07
N ASP A 159 14.10 -1.46 2.33
CA ASP A 159 14.00 -0.54 3.47
C ASP A 159 15.08 0.54 3.42
N HIS A 160 16.29 0.18 3.00
CA HIS A 160 17.37 1.13 2.78
C HIS A 160 17.11 2.06 1.59
N LEU A 161 16.65 1.54 0.45
CA LEU A 161 16.31 2.36 -0.73
C LEU A 161 15.27 3.42 -0.37
N VAL A 162 14.21 3.02 0.34
CA VAL A 162 13.13 3.90 0.77
C VAL A 162 13.63 4.92 1.79
N TRP A 163 14.41 4.49 2.79
CA TRP A 163 14.93 5.40 3.80
C TRP A 163 15.86 6.46 3.19
N TRP A 164 16.79 6.06 2.31
CA TRP A 164 17.69 7.00 1.64
C TRP A 164 16.92 8.02 0.80
N ALA A 165 15.95 7.57 0.01
CA ALA A 165 15.17 8.49 -0.82
C ALA A 165 14.30 9.46 -0.01
N ALA A 166 13.81 9.04 1.16
CA ALA A 166 13.00 9.90 2.03
C ALA A 166 13.83 10.90 2.85
N CYS A 167 15.01 10.47 3.33
CA CYS A 167 15.84 11.25 4.25
C CYS A 167 16.95 12.06 3.55
N VAL A 168 17.46 11.58 2.42
CA VAL A 168 18.55 12.20 1.64
C VAL A 168 18.22 12.06 0.15
N PRO A 169 17.22 12.82 -0.35
CA PRO A 169 16.66 12.63 -1.69
C PRO A 169 17.69 12.78 -2.82
N GLU A 170 18.84 13.41 -2.58
CA GLU A 170 19.92 13.56 -3.56
C GLU A 170 20.53 12.22 -4.00
N VAL A 171 20.38 11.16 -3.19
CA VAL A 171 20.90 9.81 -3.49
C VAL A 171 19.78 8.80 -3.76
N ALA A 172 18.54 9.26 -3.95
CA ALA A 172 17.41 8.39 -4.26
C ALA A 172 17.67 7.51 -5.50
N GLY A 173 17.34 6.22 -5.41
CA GLY A 173 17.57 5.24 -6.47
C GLY A 173 19.03 4.76 -6.61
N THR A 174 19.97 5.31 -5.82
CA THR A 174 21.34 4.79 -5.77
C THR A 174 21.38 3.47 -5.01
N ASP A 175 22.21 2.51 -5.44
CA ASP A 175 22.41 1.25 -4.71
C ASP A 175 22.91 1.55 -3.29
N PRO A 176 22.14 1.21 -2.22
CA PRO A 176 22.53 1.53 -0.85
C PRO A 176 23.85 0.91 -0.42
N SER A 177 24.30 -0.16 -1.07
CA SER A 177 25.59 -0.81 -0.77
C SER A 177 26.79 0.09 -1.06
N THR A 178 26.59 1.16 -1.85
CA THR A 178 27.60 2.14 -2.23
C THR A 178 27.59 3.41 -1.37
N LEU A 179 26.61 3.56 -0.46
CA LEU A 179 26.36 4.81 0.27
C LEU A 179 27.05 4.89 1.65
N ARG A 180 28.01 4.00 1.93
CA ARG A 180 28.71 3.96 3.23
C ARG A 180 29.45 5.27 3.54
N GLU A 181 30.21 5.79 2.60
CA GLU A 181 30.96 7.04 2.80
C GLU A 181 30.01 8.21 3.07
N LYS A 182 28.93 8.30 2.29
CA LYS A 182 27.89 9.31 2.49
C LYS A 182 27.25 9.22 3.87
N ALA A 183 26.99 8.02 4.38
CA ALA A 183 26.45 7.82 5.72
C ALA A 183 27.40 8.33 6.81
N LEU A 184 28.70 8.05 6.68
CA LEU A 184 29.71 8.54 7.62
C LEU A 184 29.80 10.07 7.62
N GLU A 185 29.75 10.71 6.44
CA GLU A 185 29.72 12.17 6.31
C GLU A 185 28.51 12.81 7.02
N LEU A 186 27.37 12.12 6.99
CA LEU A 186 26.14 12.56 7.63
C LEU A 186 26.08 12.20 9.14
N GLY A 187 27.12 11.56 9.68
CA GLY A 187 27.24 11.25 11.11
C GLY A 187 26.64 9.91 11.54
N PHE A 188 26.27 9.03 10.60
CA PHE A 188 25.81 7.68 10.95
C PHE A 188 26.98 6.79 11.37
N SER A 189 26.77 5.96 12.39
CA SER A 189 27.82 5.06 12.90
C SER A 189 28.20 3.94 11.91
N THR A 190 27.27 3.54 11.03
CA THR A 190 27.35 2.37 10.15
C THR A 190 27.50 1.03 10.89
N LEU A 191 27.34 1.02 12.22
CA LEU A 191 27.53 -0.12 13.11
C LEU A 191 26.26 -0.47 13.89
N LEU A 192 25.12 0.14 13.54
CA LEU A 192 23.84 -0.19 14.17
C LEU A 192 23.43 -1.63 13.84
N THR A 193 22.85 -2.30 14.83
CA THR A 193 22.26 -3.62 14.60
C THR A 193 20.86 -3.45 14.03
N GLU A 194 20.66 -3.91 12.81
CA GLU A 194 19.34 -3.91 12.18
C GLU A 194 18.43 -4.98 12.77
N ARG A 195 17.16 -4.64 12.96
CA ARG A 195 16.15 -5.57 13.45
C ARG A 195 14.75 -5.15 13.00
N GLN A 196 13.84 -6.12 12.96
CA GLN A 196 12.41 -5.86 12.79
C GLN A 196 11.69 -6.15 14.10
N GLU A 197 10.82 -5.22 14.48
CA GLU A 197 9.83 -5.40 15.52
C GLU A 197 8.45 -5.43 14.85
N GLN A 198 7.57 -6.32 15.33
CA GLN A 198 6.18 -6.40 14.91
C GLN A 198 5.29 -6.06 16.10
N LEU A 199 4.49 -5.02 15.96
CA LEU A 199 3.53 -4.57 16.95
C LEU A 199 2.11 -4.86 16.43
N PRO A 200 1.14 -5.13 17.31
CA PRO A 200 -0.26 -5.22 16.90
C PRO A 200 -0.72 -3.88 16.34
N ALA A 201 -1.53 -3.90 15.27
CA ALA A 201 -2.26 -2.71 14.88
C ALA A 201 -3.21 -2.33 16.03
N LEU A 202 -3.06 -1.13 16.58
CA LEU A 202 -4.07 -0.59 17.49
C LEU A 202 -5.39 -0.54 16.71
N ALA A 203 -6.48 -1.03 17.34
CA ALA A 203 -7.79 -1.06 16.71
C ALA A 203 -8.14 0.31 16.09
N PRO A 204 -8.77 0.32 14.90
CA PRO A 204 -9.06 1.55 14.16
C PRO A 204 -9.95 2.53 14.91
#